data_AF-A0AA97DW69-F1
#
_entry.id   AF-A0AA97DW69-F1
#
_cell.length_a   1.000
_cell.length_b   1.000
_cell.length_c   1.000
_cell.angle_alpha   90.00
_cell.angle_beta   90.00
_cell.angle_gamma   90.00
#
_symmetry.space_group_name_H-M   'P 1'
#
loop_
_entity.id
_entity.type
_entity.pdbx_description
1 polymer ?
#
loop_
_entity_poly.entity_id
_entity_poly.type
_entity_poly.pdbx_seq_one_letter_code
_entity_poly.pdbx_strand_id
1 'polypeptide(L)'
;MSEEEVIQYLLSTPDFFVRNSDVLESLTLPHPVSGNVVSLLEYQVSVLQKSTAGYRSQFERLVDVARENESTMQKSRRLILAGLNCESLDDFSMVVGDMVRDDFQVPYHSLILFGDVTDSSVRDS
;
A
#
# COMPACT_ATOMS: atom_id res chain seq x y z
N MET A 1 1.64 -43.43 -22.36
CA MET A 1 1.57 -41.98 -22.21
C MET A 1 2.20 -41.60 -20.89
N SER A 2 3.18 -40.70 -20.92
CA SER A 2 3.73 -40.08 -19.71
C SER A 2 2.84 -38.92 -19.25
N GLU A 3 3.04 -38.47 -18.01
CA GLU A 3 2.32 -37.31 -17.45
C GLU A 3 2.60 -36.03 -18.26
N GLU A 4 3.86 -35.81 -18.66
CA GLU A 4 4.24 -34.75 -19.61
C GLU A 4 3.46 -34.80 -20.94
N GLU A 5 3.25 -35.98 -21.51
CA GLU A 5 2.53 -36.12 -22.78
C GLU A 5 1.05 -35.75 -22.63
N VAL A 6 0.44 -36.11 -21.50
CA VAL A 6 -0.95 -35.71 -21.19
C VAL A 6 -1.06 -34.20 -21.02
N ILE A 7 -0.11 -33.58 -20.30
CA ILE A 7 -0.07 -32.13 -20.10
C ILE A 7 0.07 -31.41 -21.44
N GLN A 8 1.02 -31.83 -22.28
CA GLN A 8 1.25 -31.22 -23.60
C GLN A 8 0.02 -31.37 -24.52
N TYR A 9 -0.64 -32.53 -24.48
CA TYR A 9 -1.87 -32.75 -25.24
C TYR A 9 -3.00 -31.81 -24.82
N LEU A 10 -3.22 -31.66 -23.50
CA LEU A 10 -4.27 -30.77 -22.98
C LEU A 10 -3.97 -29.29 -23.25
N LEU A 11 -2.70 -28.87 -23.17
CA LEU A 11 -2.28 -27.49 -23.48
C LEU A 11 -2.41 -27.15 -24.97
N SER A 12 -2.09 -28.11 -25.85
CA SER A 12 -2.22 -27.94 -27.31
C SER A 12 -3.66 -28.07 -27.81
N THR A 13 -4.59 -28.55 -26.97
CA THR A 13 -6.00 -28.78 -27.31
C THR A 13 -6.93 -28.08 -26.31
N PRO A 14 -7.00 -26.73 -26.31
CA PRO A 14 -7.73 -25.97 -25.29
C PRO A 14 -9.25 -26.20 -25.27
N ASP A 15 -9.83 -26.68 -26.37
CA ASP A 15 -11.25 -27.01 -26.50
C ASP A 15 -11.58 -28.47 -26.15
N PHE A 16 -10.59 -29.27 -25.69
CA PHE A 16 -10.78 -30.67 -25.31
C PHE A 16 -11.93 -30.88 -24.34
N PHE A 17 -12.00 -30.09 -23.26
CA PHE A 17 -13.07 -30.19 -22.25
C PHE A 17 -14.41 -29.59 -22.70
N VAL A 18 -14.41 -28.75 -23.73
CA VAL A 18 -15.65 -28.25 -24.35
C VAL A 18 -16.30 -29.35 -25.20
N ARG A 19 -15.47 -30.13 -25.91
CA ARG A 19 -15.94 -31.28 -26.72
C ARG A 19 -16.27 -32.51 -25.88
N ASN A 20 -15.71 -32.62 -24.67
CA ASN A 20 -15.89 -33.75 -23.75
C ASN A 20 -16.34 -33.23 -22.38
N SER A 21 -17.52 -32.59 -22.33
CA SER A 21 -18.06 -31.99 -21.11
C SER A 21 -18.37 -33.02 -20.03
N ASP A 22 -18.71 -34.24 -20.41
CA ASP A 22 -18.92 -35.40 -19.54
C ASP A 22 -17.64 -35.82 -18.79
N VAL A 23 -16.48 -35.73 -19.45
CA VAL A 23 -15.17 -35.96 -18.82
C VAL A 23 -14.86 -34.84 -17.83
N LEU A 24 -15.21 -33.60 -18.16
CA LEU A 24 -15.02 -32.45 -17.27
C LEU A 24 -15.90 -32.56 -16.01
N GLU A 25 -17.14 -33.03 -16.14
CA GLU A 25 -18.07 -33.24 -15.02
C GLU A 25 -17.65 -34.40 -14.12
N SER A 26 -17.05 -35.45 -14.67
CA SER A 26 -16.53 -36.60 -13.91
C SER A 26 -15.15 -36.35 -13.29
N LEU A 27 -14.42 -35.32 -13.74
CA LEU A 27 -13.15 -34.91 -13.16
C LEU A 27 -13.35 -34.28 -11.79
N THR A 28 -12.77 -34.94 -10.81
CA THR A 28 -12.84 -34.52 -9.43
C THR A 28 -11.44 -34.29 -8.86
N LEU A 29 -11.29 -33.18 -8.14
CA LEU A 29 -10.05 -32.86 -7.45
C LEU A 29 -10.22 -33.06 -5.95
N PRO A 30 -9.42 -33.93 -5.31
CA PRO A 30 -9.41 -34.03 -3.85
C PRO A 30 -8.80 -32.75 -3.27
N HIS A 31 -9.57 -32.01 -2.46
CA HIS A 31 -9.06 -30.80 -1.82
C HIS A 31 -8.14 -31.19 -0.65
N PRO A 32 -6.84 -30.82 -0.66
CA PRO A 32 -5.86 -31.35 0.30
C PRO A 32 -6.07 -30.93 1.77
N VAL A 33 -6.97 -29.97 2.02
CA VAL A 33 -7.22 -29.39 3.35
C VAL A 33 -8.55 -29.83 3.96
N SER A 34 -9.50 -30.32 3.15
CA SER A 34 -10.89 -30.49 3.59
C SER A 34 -11.47 -31.90 3.38
N GLY A 35 -10.76 -32.82 2.72
CA GLY A 35 -11.25 -34.19 2.45
C GLY A 35 -12.45 -34.27 1.50
N ASN A 36 -13.05 -33.14 1.14
CA ASN A 36 -14.14 -33.07 0.16
C ASN A 36 -13.60 -33.06 -1.27
N VAL A 37 -14.27 -33.84 -2.09
CA VAL A 37 -14.05 -33.97 -3.52
C VAL A 37 -14.92 -32.91 -4.21
N VAL A 38 -14.30 -32.01 -4.98
CA VAL A 38 -15.00 -30.93 -5.70
C VAL A 38 -14.81 -31.09 -7.21
N SER A 39 -15.75 -30.57 -7.99
CA SER A 39 -15.62 -30.53 -9.45
C SER A 39 -14.45 -29.63 -9.86
N LEU A 40 -13.78 -29.94 -10.98
CA LEU A 40 -12.72 -29.09 -11.53
C LEU A 40 -13.18 -27.65 -11.80
N LEU A 41 -14.43 -27.46 -12.23
CA LEU A 41 -14.99 -26.13 -12.47
C LEU A 41 -15.16 -25.35 -11.16
N GLU A 42 -15.72 -25.99 -10.13
CA GLU A 42 -15.87 -25.39 -8.80
C GLU A 42 -14.50 -25.02 -8.22
N TYR A 43 -13.50 -25.89 -8.40
CA TYR A 43 -12.13 -25.62 -8.01
C TYR A 43 -11.58 -24.38 -8.74
N GLN A 44 -11.74 -24.29 -10.06
CA GLN A 44 -11.29 -23.11 -10.81
C GLN A 44 -11.97 -21.81 -10.37
N VAL A 45 -13.28 -21.83 -10.14
CA VAL A 45 -14.02 -20.67 -9.61
C VAL A 45 -13.49 -20.28 -8.24
N SER A 46 -13.21 -21.25 -7.36
CA SER A 46 -12.67 -20.99 -6.02
C SER A 46 -11.28 -20.34 -6.07
N VAL A 47 -10.41 -20.78 -6.99
CA VAL A 47 -9.07 -20.22 -7.21
C VAL A 47 -9.17 -18.78 -7.71
N LEU A 48 -10.08 -18.51 -8.65
CA LEU A 48 -10.34 -17.16 -9.16
C LEU A 48 -10.85 -16.25 -8.06
N GLN A 49 -11.85 -16.67 -7.29
CA GLN A 49 -12.38 -15.89 -6.16
C GLN A 49 -11.30 -15.56 -5.13
N LYS A 50 -10.46 -16.53 -4.77
CA LYS A 50 -9.34 -16.32 -3.85
C LYS A 50 -8.33 -15.31 -4.39
N SER A 51 -8.03 -15.38 -5.68
CA SER A 51 -7.12 -14.45 -6.36
C SER A 51 -7.71 -13.04 -6.39
N THR A 52 -8.99 -12.89 -6.75
CA THR A 52 -9.71 -11.62 -6.72
C THR A 52 -9.75 -11.01 -5.32
N ALA A 53 -10.00 -11.81 -4.28
CA ALA A 53 -9.95 -11.34 -2.90
C ALA A 53 -8.54 -10.87 -2.50
N GLY A 54 -7.50 -11.58 -2.94
CA GLY A 54 -6.10 -11.19 -2.74
C GLY A 54 -5.77 -9.85 -3.40
N TYR A 55 -6.14 -9.66 -4.67
CA TYR A 55 -5.93 -8.40 -5.38
C TYR A 55 -6.71 -7.25 -4.75
N ARG A 56 -7.96 -7.47 -4.35
CA ARG A 56 -8.76 -6.46 -3.64
C ARG A 56 -8.09 -6.01 -2.35
N SER A 57 -7.61 -6.96 -1.55
CA SER A 57 -6.88 -6.66 -0.31
C SER A 57 -5.59 -5.88 -0.56
N GLN A 58 -4.86 -6.22 -1.64
CA GLN A 58 -3.65 -5.48 -2.02
C GLN A 58 -3.97 -4.06 -2.49
N PHE A 59 -5.05 -3.89 -3.25
CA PHE A 59 -5.52 -2.58 -3.67
C PHE A 59 -5.95 -1.71 -2.49
N GLU A 60 -6.71 -2.26 -1.55
CA GLU A 60 -7.11 -1.56 -0.33
C GLU A 60 -5.88 -1.05 0.45
N ARG A 61 -4.85 -1.90 0.62
CA ARG A 61 -3.58 -1.46 1.22
C ARG A 61 -2.90 -0.32 0.46
N LEU A 62 -2.87 -0.38 -0.87
CA LEU A 62 -2.27 0.69 -1.67
C LEU A 62 -3.04 2.00 -1.54
N VAL A 63 -4.37 1.94 -1.48
CA VAL A 63 -5.22 3.11 -1.25
C VAL A 63 -4.95 3.72 0.13
N ASP A 64 -4.80 2.89 1.17
CA ASP A 64 -4.51 3.37 2.52
C ASP A 64 -3.14 4.07 2.59
N VAL A 65 -2.11 3.46 2.00
CA VAL A 65 -0.77 4.09 1.88
C VAL A 65 -0.84 5.39 1.08
N ALA A 66 -1.60 5.43 -0.02
CA ALA A 66 -1.78 6.64 -0.82
C ALA A 66 -2.46 7.76 -0.01
N ARG A 67 -3.45 7.44 0.81
CA ARG A 67 -4.13 8.39 1.71
C ARG A 67 -3.20 8.93 2.79
N GLU A 68 -2.39 8.08 3.39
CA GLU A 68 -1.39 8.48 4.39
C GLU A 68 -0.33 9.40 3.77
N ASN A 69 0.14 9.06 2.58
CA ASN A 69 1.08 9.89 1.81
C ASN A 69 0.47 11.26 1.47
N GLU A 70 -0.77 11.29 0.98
CA GLU A 70 -1.47 12.54 0.68
C GLU A 70 -1.63 13.41 1.94
N SER A 71 -2.02 12.81 3.07
CA SER A 71 -2.14 13.53 4.35
C SER A 71 -0.79 14.14 4.77
N THR A 72 0.30 13.39 4.65
CA THR A 72 1.65 13.85 4.98
C THR A 72 2.10 14.98 4.05
N MET A 73 1.85 14.86 2.75
CA MET A 73 2.18 15.88 1.76
C MET A 73 1.41 17.18 2.03
N GLN A 74 0.13 17.09 2.39
CA GLN A 74 -0.68 18.26 2.77
C GLN A 74 -0.14 18.97 4.01
N LYS A 75 0.24 18.21 5.05
CA LYS A 75 0.88 18.77 6.26
C LYS A 75 2.18 19.48 5.93
N SER A 76 3.04 18.86 5.11
CA SER A 76 4.30 19.45 4.64
C SER A 76 4.06 20.76 3.86
N ARG A 77 3.10 20.77 2.94
CA ARG A 77 2.74 21.99 2.19
C ARG A 77 2.26 23.11 3.11
N ARG A 78 1.42 22.80 4.10
CA ARG A 78 0.98 23.78 5.09
C ARG A 78 2.17 24.32 5.90
N LEU A 79 3.12 23.46 6.29
CA LEU A 79 4.33 23.88 7.01
C LEU A 79 5.14 24.89 6.21
N ILE A 80 5.39 24.56 4.94
CA ILE A 80 6.16 25.42 4.03
C ILE A 80 5.47 26.78 3.89
N LEU A 81 4.15 26.79 3.64
CA LEU A 81 3.40 28.05 3.49
C LEU A 81 3.35 28.87 4.78
N ALA A 82 3.19 28.23 5.94
CA ALA A 82 3.20 28.92 7.22
C ALA A 82 4.59 29.49 7.54
N GLY A 83 5.65 28.73 7.25
CA GLY A 83 7.04 29.19 7.41
C GLY A 83 7.38 30.37 6.50
N LEU A 84 6.89 30.38 5.25
CA LEU A 84 7.07 31.49 4.31
C LEU A 84 6.37 32.79 4.76
N ASN A 85 5.35 32.71 5.61
CA ASN A 85 4.62 33.85 6.15
C ASN A 85 5.17 34.35 7.50
N CYS A 86 6.21 33.71 8.04
CA CYS A 86 6.80 34.12 9.32
C CYS A 86 7.66 35.38 9.14
N GLU A 87 7.47 36.38 10.00
CA GLU A 87 8.22 37.64 9.95
C GLU A 87 9.44 37.62 10.88
N SER A 88 9.50 36.67 11.81
CA SER A 88 10.61 36.47 12.74
C SER A 88 10.92 34.99 13.00
N LEU A 89 12.09 34.75 13.59
CA LEU A 89 12.54 33.42 13.99
C LEU A 89 11.67 32.84 15.13
N ASP A 90 11.17 33.71 16.00
CA ASP A 90 10.26 33.35 17.09
C ASP A 90 8.91 32.90 16.51
N ASP A 91 8.36 33.63 15.54
CA ASP A 91 7.12 33.25 14.84
C ASP A 91 7.27 31.89 14.15
N PHE A 92 8.41 31.66 13.49
CA PHE A 92 8.69 30.37 12.85
C PHE A 92 8.78 29.24 13.87
N SER A 93 9.44 29.46 15.01
CA SER A 93 9.55 28.46 16.07
C SER A 93 8.18 28.07 16.65
N MET A 94 7.28 29.05 16.80
CA MET A 94 5.92 28.83 17.28
C MET A 94 5.09 28.04 16.27
N VAL A 95 5.14 28.43 14.98
CA VAL A 95 4.45 27.72 13.88
C VAL A 95 4.89 26.26 13.77
N VAL A 96 6.20 26.00 13.85
CA VAL A 96 6.73 24.63 13.82
C VAL A 96 6.25 23.83 15.04
N GLY A 97 6.28 24.43 16.23
CA GLY A 97 5.83 23.77 17.47
C GLY A 97 4.36 23.38 17.43
N ASP A 98 3.49 24.28 16.99
CA ASP A 98 2.05 24.03 16.87
C ASP A 98 1.76 22.96 15.81
N MET A 99 2.42 23.02 14.66
CA MET A 99 2.18 22.05 13.59
C MET A 99 2.72 20.65 13.93
N VAL A 100 3.86 20.53 14.60
CA VAL A 100 4.39 19.21 14.99
C VAL A 100 3.48 18.56 16.05
N ARG A 101 2.92 19.36 16.95
CA ARG A 101 1.95 18.91 17.96
C ARG A 101 0.63 18.49 17.33
N ASP A 102 0.03 19.35 16.52
CA ASP A 102 -1.36 19.22 16.10
C ASP A 102 -1.52 18.43 14.80
N ASP A 103 -0.61 18.60 13.84
CA ASP A 103 -0.69 17.97 12.52
C ASP A 103 0.09 16.65 12.45
N PHE A 104 1.29 16.57 13.03
CA PHE A 104 2.13 15.37 12.95
C PHE A 104 1.92 14.38 14.11
N GLN A 105 1.16 14.76 15.15
CA GLN A 105 0.91 13.94 16.34
C GLN A 105 2.20 13.39 16.99
N VAL A 106 3.30 14.15 16.88
CA VAL A 106 4.59 13.72 17.42
C VAL A 106 4.63 14.12 18.91
N PRO A 107 4.75 13.15 19.84
CA PRO A 107 4.65 13.44 21.27
C PRO A 107 5.82 14.25 21.82
N TYR A 108 7.00 14.18 21.18
CA TYR A 108 8.20 14.89 21.60
C TYR A 108 8.91 15.52 20.40
N HIS A 109 9.13 16.83 20.44
CA HIS A 109 9.89 17.55 19.44
C HIS A 109 10.80 18.60 20.09
N SER A 110 11.93 18.89 19.47
CA SER A 110 12.85 19.94 19.88
C SER A 110 13.37 20.63 18.63
N LEU A 111 13.21 21.96 18.58
CA LEU A 111 13.81 22.79 17.53
C LEU A 111 15.06 23.45 18.13
N ILE A 112 16.24 23.13 17.57
CA ILE A 112 17.50 23.71 18.00
C ILE A 112 17.96 24.66 16.90
N LEU A 113 18.06 25.94 17.24
CA LEU A 113 18.57 26.96 16.34
C LEU A 113 20.03 27.25 16.69
N PHE A 114 20.87 27.19 15.67
CA PHE A 114 22.27 27.60 15.76
C PHE A 114 22.41 28.95 15.06
N GLY A 115 22.95 29.93 15.77
CA GLY A 115 23.30 31.23 15.21
C GLY A 115 24.50 31.81 15.94
N ASP A 116 25.42 32.44 15.22
CA ASP A 116 26.40 33.32 15.83
C ASP A 116 25.69 34.62 16.18
N VAL A 117 25.63 34.95 17.48
CA VAL A 117 25.23 36.29 17.92
C VAL A 117 26.31 37.25 17.42
N THR A 118 26.06 37.95 16.31
CA THR A 118 26.82 39.16 15.99
C THR A 118 26.46 40.20 17.05
N ASP A 119 27.28 40.22 18.09
CA ASP A 119 27.30 41.21 19.16
C ASP A 119 27.29 42.62 18.56
N SER A 120 26.16 43.31 18.68
CA SER A 120 26.05 44.74 18.41
C SER A 120 26.60 45.53 19.60
N SER A 121 27.90 45.38 19.85
CA SER A 121 28.66 46.16 20.81
C SER A 121 29.74 46.99 20.11
N VAL A 122 29.33 47.92 19.25
CA VAL A 122 30.08 49.19 19.09
C VAL A 122 29.08 50.33 18.93
N ARG A 123 28.65 50.88 20.06
CA ARG A 123 28.27 52.28 20.16
C ARG A 123 29.23 52.94 21.15
N ASP A 124 29.64 54.15 20.79
CA ASP A 124 30.38 55.15 21.57
C ASP A 124 31.92 55.10 21.55
N SER A 125 32.49 55.86 20.61
CA SER A 125 33.39 57.00 20.89
C SER A 125 33.40 57.97 19.70
#